data_AF-A0A6B1HTJ1-F1
#
_entry.id   AF-A0A6B1HTJ1-F1
#
_cell.length_a   1.000
_cell.length_b   1.000
_cell.length_c   1.000
_cell.angle_alpha   90.00
_cell.angle_beta   90.00
_cell.angle_gamma   90.00
#
_symmetry.space_group_name_H-M   'P 1'
#
loop_
_entity.id
_entity.type
_entity.pdbx_description
1 polymer ?
#
loop_
_entity_poly.entity_id
_entity_poly.type
_entity_poly.pdbx_seq_one_letter_code
_entity_poly.pdbx_strand_id
1 'polypeptide(L)'
;MAAHTIAQRLHNGDALLLDGGTGSELQRRGADVLKGAEDRLKAWSATANLEYADVVRQVHSDYLRVGADIITSNNFWTTPTRLDSIGERHAWRTYATAAIRNAVEARNAMRQEAYVAGGIAAPSLQGAMSPTSPVSDARALGLETYRREWADHAKLLADEGADLILAEYVGFI
;
A
#
# COMPACT_ATOMS: atom_id res chain seq x y z
N MET A 1 8.03 10.19 17.71
CA MET A 1 6.69 9.53 17.77
C MET A 1 5.64 10.58 18.06
N ALA A 2 4.42 10.43 17.52
CA ALA A 2 3.34 11.37 17.74
C ALA A 2 2.92 11.45 19.21
N ALA A 3 2.69 12.66 19.72
CA ALA A 3 2.27 12.89 21.10
C ALA A 3 0.78 12.53 21.35
N HIS A 4 -0.02 12.51 20.28
CA HIS A 4 -1.43 12.17 20.31
C HIS A 4 -1.72 11.04 19.33
N THR A 5 -2.74 10.24 19.60
CA THR A 5 -3.26 9.27 18.63
C THR A 5 -4.10 9.99 17.57
N ILE A 6 -4.30 9.35 16.42
CA ILE A 6 -5.22 9.83 15.38
C ILE A 6 -6.61 10.10 15.96
N ALA A 7 -7.13 9.16 16.76
CA ALA A 7 -8.45 9.29 17.39
C ALA A 7 -8.55 10.51 18.33
N GLN A 8 -7.49 10.80 19.10
CA GLN A 8 -7.45 11.99 19.96
C GLN A 8 -7.46 13.29 19.15
N ARG A 9 -6.66 13.37 18.08
CA ARG A 9 -6.64 14.54 17.19
C ARG A 9 -8.01 14.79 16.57
N LEU A 10 -8.64 13.74 16.04
CA LEU A 10 -9.98 13.82 15.45
C LEU A 10 -11.05 14.21 16.50
N HIS A 11 -10.98 13.69 17.72
CA HIS A 11 -11.90 14.05 18.80
C HIS A 11 -11.77 15.52 19.22
N ASN A 12 -10.55 16.07 19.14
CA ASN A 12 -10.28 17.49 19.42
C ASN A 12 -10.71 18.43 18.29
N GLY A 13 -11.21 17.90 17.17
CA GLY A 13 -11.66 18.68 16.01
C GLY A 13 -10.57 18.97 14.97
N ASP A 14 -9.40 18.33 15.07
CA ASP A 14 -8.37 18.45 14.04
C ASP A 14 -8.84 17.81 12.73
N ALA A 15 -8.49 18.45 11.60
CA ALA A 15 -8.47 17.79 10.30
C ALA A 15 -7.07 17.22 10.05
N LEU A 16 -7.00 15.95 9.63
CA LEU A 16 -5.75 15.28 9.29
C LEU A 16 -5.62 15.14 7.77
N LEU A 17 -4.46 15.52 7.23
CA LEU A 17 -4.18 15.41 5.81
C LEU A 17 -3.51 14.07 5.47
N LEU A 18 -4.17 13.27 4.62
CA LEU A 18 -3.57 12.09 3.99
C LEU A 18 -2.67 12.52 2.81
N ASP A 19 -1.65 11.72 2.52
CA ASP A 19 -0.81 11.90 1.35
C ASP A 19 -1.56 11.67 0.01
N GLY A 20 -0.83 11.89 -1.09
CA GLY A 20 -1.34 11.70 -2.45
C GLY A 20 -0.86 10.41 -3.10
N GLY A 21 -1.08 10.30 -4.42
CA GLY A 21 -0.77 9.10 -5.19
C GLY A 21 0.73 8.82 -5.33
N THR A 22 1.21 7.75 -4.68
CA THR A 22 2.61 7.30 -4.82
C THR A 22 2.94 6.83 -6.25
N GLY A 23 2.02 6.14 -6.93
CA GLY A 23 2.27 5.61 -8.29
C GLY A 23 2.59 6.68 -9.34
N SER A 24 1.85 7.80 -9.33
CA SER A 24 2.13 8.93 -10.23
C SER A 24 3.47 9.60 -9.93
N GLU A 25 3.83 9.68 -8.66
CA GLU A 25 5.09 10.29 -8.22
C GLU A 25 6.31 9.41 -8.54
N LEU A 26 6.16 8.08 -8.47
CA LEU A 26 7.15 7.12 -8.96
C LEU A 26 7.41 7.31 -10.47
N GLN A 27 6.34 7.39 -11.27
CA GLN A 27 6.45 7.65 -12.71
C GLN A 27 7.17 8.96 -13.03
N ARG A 28 6.80 10.05 -12.34
CA ARG A 28 7.44 11.36 -12.51
C ARG A 28 8.94 11.35 -12.19
N ARG A 29 9.38 10.45 -11.30
CA ARG A 29 10.78 10.28 -10.91
C ARG A 29 11.52 9.22 -11.75
N GLY A 30 10.89 8.71 -12.81
CA GLY A 30 11.51 7.78 -13.75
C GLY A 30 11.54 6.32 -13.30
N ALA A 31 10.80 5.95 -12.25
CA ALA A 31 10.62 4.54 -11.91
C ALA A 31 9.73 3.88 -12.97
N ASP A 32 10.21 2.80 -13.58
CA ASP A 32 9.46 2.08 -14.61
C ASP A 32 8.38 1.19 -13.99
N VAL A 33 7.24 1.80 -13.65
CA VAL A 33 6.06 1.09 -13.11
C VAL A 33 5.33 0.27 -14.17
N LEU A 34 5.70 0.41 -15.45
CA LEU A 34 5.15 -0.35 -16.57
C LEU A 34 6.06 -1.51 -17.00
N LYS A 35 7.16 -1.74 -16.27
CA LYS A 35 8.15 -2.76 -16.59
C LYS A 35 7.52 -4.13 -16.82
N GLY A 36 7.65 -4.62 -18.05
CA GLY A 36 7.10 -5.91 -18.48
C GLY A 36 5.56 -5.98 -18.51
N ALA A 37 4.85 -4.86 -18.41
CA ALA A 37 3.43 -4.78 -18.69
C ALA A 37 3.23 -4.69 -20.21
N GLU A 38 2.50 -5.65 -20.78
CA GLU A 38 2.11 -5.63 -22.20
C GLU A 38 0.69 -5.05 -22.30
N ASP A 39 -0.31 -5.80 -21.83
CA ASP A 39 -1.72 -5.38 -21.91
C ASP A 39 -2.27 -4.85 -20.58
N ARG A 40 -1.60 -5.14 -19.46
CA ARG A 40 -2.09 -4.82 -18.11
C ARG A 40 -0.95 -4.51 -17.16
N LEU A 41 -1.19 -3.58 -16.24
CA LEU A 41 -0.28 -3.33 -15.12
C LEU A 41 -0.09 -4.61 -14.31
N LYS A 42 1.17 -4.89 -13.95
CA LYS A 42 1.58 -5.97 -13.05
C LYS A 42 1.54 -5.48 -11.59
N ALA A 43 2.19 -6.19 -10.66
CA ALA A 43 2.33 -5.79 -9.26
C ALA A 43 3.35 -4.64 -9.07
N TRP A 44 3.17 -3.54 -9.79
CA TRP A 44 4.13 -2.42 -9.89
C TRP A 44 4.45 -1.77 -8.54
N SER A 45 3.46 -1.62 -7.65
CA SER A 45 3.67 -1.00 -6.34
C SER A 45 4.55 -1.88 -5.48
N ALA A 46 4.31 -3.20 -5.50
CA ALA A 46 5.12 -4.16 -4.78
C ALA A 46 6.58 -4.11 -5.23
N THR A 47 6.85 -4.26 -6.54
CA THR A 47 8.24 -4.29 -7.06
C THR A 47 8.99 -3.00 -6.78
N ALA A 48 8.32 -1.84 -6.83
CA ALA A 48 8.93 -0.55 -6.53
C ALA A 48 9.49 -0.45 -5.10
N ASN A 49 8.94 -1.19 -4.13
CA ASN A 49 9.44 -1.18 -2.76
C ASN A 49 10.84 -1.76 -2.61
N LEU A 50 11.29 -2.58 -3.56
CA LEU A 50 12.64 -3.15 -3.60
C LEU A 50 13.49 -2.48 -4.67
N GLU A 51 12.98 -2.38 -5.90
CA GLU A 51 13.75 -1.88 -7.05
C GLU A 51 14.00 -0.37 -6.98
N TYR A 52 13.06 0.38 -6.38
CA TYR A 52 13.07 1.84 -6.33
C TYR A 52 12.86 2.36 -4.90
N ALA A 53 13.37 1.64 -3.90
CA ALA A 53 13.15 1.94 -2.48
C ALA A 53 13.50 3.40 -2.11
N ASP A 54 14.61 3.93 -2.65
CA ASP A 54 15.01 5.32 -2.44
C ASP A 54 13.98 6.32 -3.00
N VAL A 55 13.41 6.02 -4.17
CA VAL A 55 12.38 6.84 -4.79
C VAL A 55 11.09 6.78 -3.96
N VAL A 56 10.68 5.60 -3.50
CA VAL A 56 9.52 5.43 -2.60
C VAL A 56 9.69 6.27 -1.33
N ARG A 57 10.86 6.18 -0.67
CA ARG A 57 11.18 7.01 0.50
C ARG A 57 11.12 8.50 0.20
N GLN A 58 11.67 8.95 -0.94
CA GLN A 58 11.62 10.35 -1.35
C GLN A 58 10.17 10.83 -1.52
N VAL A 59 9.30 10.03 -2.15
CA VAL A 59 7.87 10.38 -2.30
C VAL A 59 7.21 10.56 -0.94
N HIS A 60 7.40 9.64 0.01
CA HIS A 60 6.88 9.79 1.37
C HIS A 60 7.45 11.03 2.06
N SER A 61 8.77 11.25 2.00
CA SER A 61 9.41 12.44 2.57
C SER A 61 8.89 13.73 1.96
N ASP A 62 8.56 13.74 0.67
CA ASP A 62 8.00 14.90 -0.02
C ASP A 62 6.60 15.23 0.48
N TYR A 63 5.72 14.23 0.63
CA TYR A 63 4.39 14.43 1.21
C TYR A 63 4.46 14.91 2.66
N LEU A 64 5.34 14.33 3.47
CA LEU A 64 5.57 14.79 4.85
C LEU A 64 6.06 16.23 4.89
N ARG A 65 6.97 16.62 4.00
CA ARG A 65 7.53 17.98 3.93
C ARG A 65 6.47 19.03 3.59
N VAL A 66 5.52 18.69 2.72
CA VAL A 66 4.42 19.61 2.34
C VAL A 66 3.22 19.55 3.29
N GLY A 67 3.32 18.80 4.39
CA GLY A 67 2.40 18.87 5.51
C GLY A 67 1.44 17.69 5.67
N ALA A 68 1.61 16.58 4.95
CA ALA A 68 0.83 15.38 5.21
C ALA A 68 0.99 14.94 6.69
N ASP A 69 -0.13 14.70 7.36
CA ASP A 69 -0.17 14.15 8.71
C ASP A 69 -0.08 12.62 8.69
N ILE A 70 -0.55 11.99 7.60
CA ILE A 70 -0.57 10.55 7.41
C ILE A 70 0.00 10.24 6.02
N ILE A 71 0.99 9.36 5.95
CA ILE A 71 1.47 8.77 4.69
C ILE A 71 1.01 7.33 4.56
N THR A 72 0.74 6.89 3.34
CA THR A 72 0.28 5.53 3.03
C THR A 72 1.46 4.69 2.54
N SER A 73 1.73 3.56 3.17
CA SER A 73 2.75 2.63 2.69
C SER A 73 2.42 2.15 1.27
N ASN A 74 3.43 1.99 0.41
CA ASN A 74 3.25 1.64 -1.00
C ASN A 74 2.89 0.14 -1.20
N ASN A 75 1.79 -0.30 -0.59
CA ASN A 75 1.37 -1.69 -0.48
C ASN A 75 0.16 -2.07 -1.36
N PHE A 76 -0.34 -1.16 -2.20
CA PHE A 76 -1.57 -1.31 -3.01
C PHE A 76 -1.73 -2.70 -3.64
N TRP A 77 -0.71 -3.22 -4.33
CA TRP A 77 -0.76 -4.51 -5.04
C TRP A 77 0.27 -5.52 -4.53
N THR A 78 0.34 -5.65 -3.20
CA THR A 78 1.32 -6.51 -2.50
C THR A 78 0.68 -7.77 -1.89
N THR A 79 -0.57 -8.09 -2.22
CA THR A 79 -1.19 -9.34 -1.78
C THR A 79 -0.59 -10.56 -2.49
N PRO A 80 -0.60 -11.76 -1.88
CA PRO A 80 -0.10 -12.98 -2.53
C PRO A 80 -0.76 -13.22 -3.89
N THR A 81 -2.09 -13.06 -3.96
CA THR A 81 -2.85 -13.17 -5.21
C THR A 81 -2.33 -12.25 -6.30
N ARG A 82 -2.00 -11.00 -5.96
CA ARG A 82 -1.57 -10.01 -6.95
C ARG A 82 -0.14 -10.26 -7.42
N LEU A 83 0.75 -10.66 -6.52
CA LEU A 83 2.13 -11.02 -6.82
C LEU A 83 2.26 -12.31 -7.63
N ASP A 84 1.25 -13.18 -7.60
CA ASP A 84 1.20 -14.37 -8.47
C ASP A 84 1.26 -14.01 -9.96
N SER A 85 0.74 -12.83 -10.34
CA SER A 85 0.82 -12.32 -11.73
C SER A 85 2.25 -12.10 -12.25
N ILE A 86 3.23 -12.10 -11.36
CA ILE A 86 4.66 -12.00 -11.69
C ILE A 86 5.48 -13.18 -11.15
N GLY A 87 4.83 -14.25 -10.66
CA GLY A 87 5.50 -15.44 -10.12
C GLY A 87 6.03 -15.28 -8.68
N GLU A 88 5.69 -14.19 -7.99
CA GLU A 88 6.27 -13.81 -6.69
C GLU A 88 5.30 -14.03 -5.51
N ARG A 89 4.30 -14.90 -5.67
CA ARG A 89 3.27 -15.17 -4.64
C ARG A 89 3.86 -15.45 -3.26
N HIS A 90 4.97 -16.19 -3.19
CA HIS A 90 5.61 -16.57 -1.92
C HIS A 90 6.49 -15.46 -1.31
N ALA A 91 6.90 -14.46 -2.10
CA ALA A 91 7.73 -13.35 -1.66
C ALA A 91 6.92 -12.15 -1.14
N TRP A 92 5.59 -12.25 -1.05
CA TRP A 92 4.72 -11.14 -0.67
C TRP A 92 5.07 -10.48 0.65
N ARG A 93 5.52 -11.26 1.65
CA ARG A 93 5.96 -10.73 2.94
C ARG A 93 7.19 -9.82 2.78
N THR A 94 8.13 -10.19 1.92
CA THR A 94 9.33 -9.39 1.63
C THR A 94 8.94 -8.03 1.05
N TYR A 95 8.06 -8.02 0.04
CA TYR A 95 7.58 -6.77 -0.55
C TYR A 95 6.77 -5.95 0.45
N ALA A 96 5.92 -6.60 1.25
CA ALA A 96 5.06 -5.91 2.22
C ALA A 96 5.88 -5.25 3.32
N THR A 97 6.86 -5.97 3.87
CA THR A 97 7.80 -5.47 4.87
C THR A 97 8.65 -4.32 4.32
N ALA A 98 9.13 -4.41 3.08
CA ALA A 98 9.89 -3.32 2.47
C ALA A 98 9.04 -2.05 2.33
N ALA A 99 7.79 -2.17 1.88
CA ALA A 99 6.89 -1.04 1.71
C ALA A 99 6.63 -0.27 3.02
N ILE A 100 6.29 -0.97 4.10
CA ILE A 100 6.02 -0.35 5.39
C ILE A 100 7.30 0.23 6.01
N ARG A 101 8.44 -0.45 5.89
CA ARG A 101 9.73 0.07 6.36
C ARG A 101 10.14 1.34 5.63
N ASN A 102 9.98 1.40 4.31
CA ASN A 102 10.24 2.61 3.54
C ASN A 102 9.42 3.81 4.07
N ALA A 103 8.13 3.61 4.37
CA ALA A 103 7.28 4.66 4.93
C ALA A 103 7.68 5.04 6.37
N VAL A 104 7.94 4.06 7.24
CA VAL A 104 8.37 4.30 8.63
C VAL A 104 9.72 5.02 8.68
N GLU A 105 10.69 4.63 7.85
CA GLU A 105 11.98 5.29 7.73
C GLU A 105 11.83 6.75 7.27
N ALA A 106 11.01 6.99 6.23
CA ALA A 106 10.73 8.34 5.75
C ALA A 106 10.06 9.21 6.82
N ARG A 107 9.08 8.67 7.55
CA ARG A 107 8.45 9.33 8.71
C ARG A 107 9.48 9.67 9.78
N ASN A 108 10.31 8.70 10.17
CA ASN A 108 11.28 8.86 11.25
C ASN A 108 12.36 9.90 10.92
N ALA A 109 12.76 9.96 9.65
CA ALA A 109 13.75 10.92 9.16
C ALA A 109 13.16 12.33 8.97
N MET A 110 11.90 12.45 8.55
CA MET A 110 11.36 13.71 8.05
C MET A 110 10.36 14.39 9.00
N ARG A 111 9.49 13.63 9.67
CA ARG A 111 8.41 14.16 10.52
C ARG A 111 7.92 13.11 11.51
N GLN A 112 8.58 12.99 12.67
CA GLN A 112 8.34 11.90 13.64
C GLN A 112 6.96 11.92 14.31
N GLU A 113 6.23 13.03 14.19
CA GLU A 113 4.88 13.22 14.69
C GLU A 113 3.79 12.85 13.67
N ALA A 114 4.16 12.59 12.41
CA ALA A 114 3.23 12.05 11.42
C ALA A 114 3.00 10.55 11.63
N TYR A 115 1.93 10.04 11.01
CA TYR A 115 1.50 8.65 11.09
C TYR A 115 1.75 7.90 9.78
N VAL A 116 1.87 6.58 9.88
CA VAL A 116 1.99 5.68 8.73
C VAL A 116 0.75 4.79 8.66
N ALA A 117 0.00 4.90 7.57
CA ALA A 117 -1.07 3.98 7.21
C ALA A 117 -0.49 2.78 6.46
N GLY A 118 -0.73 1.57 6.97
CA GLY A 118 -0.49 0.32 6.24
C GLY A 118 -1.56 0.13 5.17
N GLY A 119 -1.28 0.53 3.93
CA GLY A 119 -2.22 0.43 2.81
C GLY A 119 -2.45 -1.02 2.38
N ILE A 120 -3.70 -1.41 2.10
CA ILE A 120 -4.02 -2.69 1.49
C ILE A 120 -5.13 -2.46 0.47
N ALA A 121 -4.89 -2.80 -0.80
CA ALA A 121 -5.92 -2.76 -1.82
C ALA A 121 -6.37 -4.16 -2.26
N ALA A 122 -7.59 -4.22 -2.78
CA ALA A 122 -8.14 -5.45 -3.33
C ALA A 122 -7.35 -5.87 -4.59
N PRO A 123 -7.11 -7.19 -4.80
CA PRO A 123 -6.33 -7.69 -5.94
C PRO A 123 -6.96 -7.35 -7.30
N SER A 124 -8.23 -6.92 -7.32
CA SER A 124 -8.93 -6.39 -8.49
C SER A 124 -9.03 -7.43 -9.62
N LEU A 125 -9.54 -8.61 -9.28
CA LEU A 125 -9.65 -9.77 -10.18
C LEU A 125 -10.80 -9.66 -11.18
N GLN A 126 -11.72 -8.71 -10.99
CA GLN A 126 -12.96 -8.61 -11.77
C GLN A 126 -12.68 -8.55 -13.27
N GLY A 127 -11.68 -7.77 -13.68
CA GLY A 127 -11.31 -7.64 -15.09
C GLY A 127 -10.50 -8.82 -15.65
N ALA A 128 -9.96 -9.71 -14.81
CA ALA A 128 -9.19 -10.88 -15.24
C ALA A 128 -10.08 -12.10 -15.50
N MET A 129 -11.22 -12.20 -14.81
CA MET A 129 -12.09 -13.37 -14.90
C MET A 129 -13.16 -13.28 -15.99
N SER A 130 -13.93 -12.18 -16.07
CA SER A 130 -14.95 -12.01 -17.11
C SER A 130 -15.38 -10.54 -17.23
N PRO A 131 -15.16 -9.89 -18.39
CA PRO A 131 -15.62 -8.51 -18.62
C PRO A 131 -17.15 -8.35 -18.59
N THR A 132 -17.89 -9.43 -18.84
CA THR A 132 -19.36 -9.42 -18.99
C THR A 132 -20.09 -10.02 -17.79
N SER A 133 -19.37 -10.65 -16.86
CA SER A 133 -19.94 -11.22 -15.64
C SER A 133 -18.93 -11.11 -14.48
N PRO A 134 -18.72 -9.89 -13.94
CA PRO A 134 -17.77 -9.70 -12.85
C PRO A 134 -18.28 -10.43 -11.60
N VAL A 135 -17.39 -11.17 -10.97
CA VAL A 135 -17.57 -11.71 -9.61
C VAL A 135 -16.70 -10.93 -8.64
N SER A 136 -17.10 -10.93 -7.37
CA SER A 136 -16.35 -10.23 -6.33
C SER A 136 -15.01 -10.89 -6.07
N ASP A 137 -14.02 -10.13 -5.56
CA ASP A 137 -12.70 -10.69 -5.27
C ASP A 137 -12.78 -11.82 -4.22
N ALA A 138 -13.67 -11.69 -3.21
CA ALA A 138 -13.88 -12.75 -2.22
C ALA A 138 -14.51 -13.99 -2.84
N ARG A 139 -15.39 -13.85 -3.83
CA ARG A 139 -15.97 -15.00 -4.55
C ARG A 139 -14.95 -15.65 -5.48
N ALA A 140 -14.16 -14.86 -6.20
CA ALA A 140 -13.11 -15.33 -7.10
C ALA A 140 -12.04 -16.14 -6.35
N LEU A 141 -11.60 -15.67 -5.19
CA LEU A 141 -10.56 -16.30 -4.38
C LEU A 141 -11.07 -17.35 -3.39
N GLY A 142 -12.36 -17.33 -3.10
CA GLY A 142 -12.94 -17.98 -1.94
C GLY A 142 -12.76 -17.13 -0.68
N LEU A 143 -13.86 -16.97 0.07
CA LEU A 143 -13.95 -16.05 1.21
C LEU A 143 -12.86 -16.27 2.27
N GLU A 144 -12.55 -17.53 2.56
CA GLU A 144 -11.55 -17.87 3.58
C GLU A 144 -10.12 -17.53 3.14
N THR A 145 -9.81 -17.68 1.85
CA THR A 145 -8.52 -17.24 1.30
C THR A 145 -8.43 -15.72 1.29
N TYR A 146 -9.49 -15.04 0.84
CA TYR A 146 -9.53 -13.58 0.84
C TYR A 146 -9.32 -13.01 2.25
N ARG A 147 -10.07 -13.52 3.23
CA ARG A 147 -9.93 -13.12 4.65
C ARG A 147 -8.52 -13.35 5.17
N ARG A 148 -7.94 -14.51 4.92
CA ARG A 148 -6.58 -14.85 5.36
C ARG A 148 -5.54 -13.92 4.75
N GLU A 149 -5.60 -13.66 3.43
CA GLU A 149 -4.64 -12.77 2.77
C GLU A 149 -4.69 -11.34 3.34
N TRP A 150 -5.90 -10.82 3.62
CA TRP A 150 -6.05 -9.50 4.24
C TRP A 150 -5.61 -9.47 5.71
N ALA A 151 -6.00 -10.49 6.50
CA ALA A 151 -5.64 -10.57 7.92
C ALA A 151 -4.12 -10.71 8.12
N ASP A 152 -3.47 -11.58 7.34
CA ASP A 152 -2.02 -11.78 7.41
C ASP A 152 -1.26 -10.52 7.00
N HIS A 153 -1.74 -9.81 5.97
CA HIS A 153 -1.12 -8.58 5.50
C HIS A 153 -1.30 -7.46 6.53
N ALA A 154 -2.52 -7.24 7.05
CA ALA A 154 -2.79 -6.27 8.10
C ALA A 154 -1.96 -6.53 9.35
N LYS A 155 -1.85 -7.80 9.77
CA LYS A 155 -1.02 -8.19 10.91
C LYS A 155 0.46 -7.85 10.67
N LEU A 156 1.00 -8.19 9.49
CA LEU A 156 2.38 -7.88 9.15
C LEU A 156 2.65 -6.37 9.18
N LEU A 157 1.78 -5.56 8.57
CA LEU A 157 1.94 -4.10 8.54
C LEU A 157 1.87 -3.50 9.96
N ALA A 158 0.97 -4.00 10.80
CA ALA A 158 0.88 -3.59 12.21
C ALA A 158 2.15 -3.97 13.00
N ASP A 159 2.62 -5.22 12.85
CA ASP A 159 3.82 -5.71 13.54
C ASP A 159 5.09 -4.92 13.11
N GLU A 160 5.14 -4.40 11.89
CA GLU A 160 6.25 -3.60 11.34
C GLU A 160 6.09 -2.07 11.56
N GLY A 161 5.06 -1.63 12.29
CA GLY A 161 4.96 -0.25 12.78
C GLY A 161 3.97 0.66 12.06
N ALA A 162 2.96 0.11 11.38
CA ALA A 162 1.81 0.90 10.92
C ALA A 162 1.01 1.45 12.12
N ASP A 163 0.64 2.72 12.07
CA ASP A 163 -0.21 3.38 13.07
C ASP A 163 -1.70 3.11 12.85
N LEU A 164 -2.09 2.77 11.62
CA LEU A 164 -3.42 2.29 11.22
C LEU A 164 -3.32 1.39 9.98
N ILE A 165 -4.37 0.60 9.74
CA ILE A 165 -4.53 -0.14 8.48
C ILE A 165 -5.53 0.60 7.60
N LEU A 166 -5.14 0.89 6.36
CA LEU A 166 -5.98 1.54 5.37
C LEU A 166 -6.39 0.53 4.31
N ALA A 167 -7.60 -0.01 4.45
CA ALA A 167 -8.26 -0.75 3.39
C ALA A 167 -8.68 0.22 2.28
N GLU A 168 -7.92 0.29 1.21
CA GLU A 168 -8.14 1.23 0.11
C GLU A 168 -8.62 0.53 -1.16
N TYR A 169 -9.23 1.31 -2.05
CA TYR A 169 -9.75 0.82 -3.34
C TYR A 169 -10.60 -0.46 -3.19
N VAL A 170 -11.42 -0.46 -2.13
CA VAL A 170 -12.33 -1.53 -1.75
C VAL A 170 -13.54 -1.53 -2.69
N GLY A 171 -13.32 -2.03 -3.91
CA GLY A 171 -14.34 -2.13 -4.95
C GLY A 171 -15.33 -3.27 -4.70
N PHE A 172 -15.57 -4.10 -5.71
CA PHE A 172 -16.46 -5.27 -5.59
C PHE A 172 -15.74 -6.43 -4.89
N ILE A 173 -15.74 -6.40 -3.56
CA ILE A 173 -15.14 -7.39 -2.67
C ILE A 173 -16.09 -8.53 -2.35
#